data_AF-T0ZIP5-F1
#
_entry.id   AF-T0ZIP5-F1
#
_cell.length_a   1.000
_cell.length_b   1.000
_cell.length_c   1.000
_cell.angle_alpha   90.00
_cell.angle_beta   90.00
_cell.angle_gamma   90.00
#
_symmetry.space_group_name_H-M   'P 1'
#
loop_
_entity.id
_entity.type
_entity.pdbx_description
1 polymer ?
#
loop_
_entity_poly.entity_id
_entity_poly.type
_entity_poly.pdbx_seq_one_letter_code
_entity_poly.pdbx_strand_id
1 'polypeptide(L)'
;GRDVSLMRAFSRLPEEVERILFKVRSGRIRVDFNLRHLEELIGEMDKAGNRLSVSILVGALVIGSAMIFSSPKGPKFLGVSSVGLAGFLVAGLLGIGLIISILRSGRL
;
A
#
# COMPACT_ATOMS: atom_id res chain seq x y z
N GLY A 1 12.61 42.55 43.57
CA GLY A 1 11.64 42.63 42.45
C GLY A 1 11.69 41.47 41.47
N ARG A 2 12.80 40.72 41.40
CA ARG A 2 12.95 39.52 40.53
C ARG A 2 13.14 38.23 41.33
N ASP A 3 13.56 38.34 42.59
CA ASP A 3 13.88 37.19 43.47
C ASP A 3 12.62 36.47 43.98
N VAL A 4 11.54 37.22 44.23
CA VAL A 4 10.24 36.66 44.65
C VAL A 4 9.59 35.85 43.52
N SER A 5 9.87 36.19 42.26
CA SER A 5 9.36 35.49 41.08
C SER A 5 10.05 34.13 40.90
N LEU A 6 11.35 34.04 41.19
CA LEU A 6 12.12 32.80 41.14
C LEU A 6 11.72 31.83 42.25
N MET A 7 11.45 32.34 43.47
CA MET A 7 10.96 31.50 44.57
C MET A 7 9.59 30.88 44.23
N ARG A 8 8.68 31.63 43.57
CA ARG A 8 7.38 31.06 43.15
C ARG A 8 7.50 30.02 42.04
N ALA A 9 8.44 30.18 41.11
CA ALA A 9 8.71 29.18 40.08
C ALA A 9 9.23 27.87 40.69
N PHE A 10 10.14 27.96 41.66
CA PHE A 10 10.64 26.80 42.41
C PHE A 10 9.56 26.09 43.24
N SER A 11 8.60 26.82 43.80
CA SER A 11 7.50 26.22 44.54
C SER A 11 6.46 25.52 43.67
N ARG A 12 6.32 25.88 42.38
CA ARG A 12 5.32 25.29 41.47
C ARG A 12 5.82 24.10 40.66
N LEU A 13 7.13 24.04 40.41
CA LEU A 13 7.80 22.92 39.74
C LEU A 13 7.48 21.54 40.35
N PRO A 14 7.58 21.30 41.66
CA PRO A 14 7.27 19.98 42.23
C PRO A 14 5.81 19.58 42.01
N GLU A 15 4.89 20.53 42.05
CA GLU A 15 3.45 20.31 41.87
C GLU A 15 3.07 19.97 40.41
N GLU A 16 3.84 20.50 39.45
CA GLU A 16 3.72 20.12 38.03
C GLU A 16 4.31 18.73 37.77
N VAL A 17 5.48 18.43 38.36
CA VAL A 17 6.12 17.11 38.24
C VAL A 17 5.25 16.02 38.86
N GLU A 18 4.65 16.26 40.02
CA GLU A 18 3.73 15.32 40.67
C GLU A 18 2.49 15.06 39.80
N ARG A 19 1.92 16.12 39.19
CA ARG A 19 0.79 15.98 38.26
C ARG A 19 1.14 15.14 37.03
N ILE A 20 2.34 15.31 36.47
CA ILE A 20 2.81 14.52 35.32
C ILE A 20 3.01 13.06 35.75
N LEU A 21 3.72 12.81 36.85
CA LEU A 21 3.94 11.47 37.40
C LEU A 21 2.63 10.76 37.74
N PHE A 22 1.64 11.48 38.26
CA PHE A 22 0.32 10.93 38.54
C PHE A 22 -0.45 10.56 37.27
N LYS A 23 -0.36 11.38 36.20
CA LYS A 23 -0.91 11.03 34.88
C LYS A 23 -0.22 9.80 34.27
N VAL A 24 1.10 9.70 34.44
CA VAL A 24 1.91 8.54 34.02
C VAL A 24 1.51 7.29 34.77
N ARG A 25 1.49 7.35 36.11
CA ARG A 25 1.16 6.22 36.99
C ARG A 25 -0.29 5.76 36.85
N SER A 26 -1.22 6.68 36.57
CA SER A 26 -2.63 6.32 36.35
C SER A 26 -2.93 5.76 34.95
N GLY A 27 -1.92 5.57 34.10
CA GLY A 27 -2.10 5.04 32.74
C GLY A 27 -2.92 5.95 31.83
N ARG A 28 -3.17 7.20 32.25
CA ARG A 28 -3.98 8.19 31.52
C ARG A 28 -3.15 9.01 30.53
N ILE A 29 -1.92 8.58 30.24
CA ILE A 29 -1.19 9.11 29.10
C ILE A 29 -1.83 8.55 27.84
N ARG A 30 -2.70 9.35 27.23
CA ARG A 30 -3.03 9.16 25.81
C ARG A 30 -1.83 9.66 25.01
N VAL A 31 -0.94 8.74 24.66
CA VAL A 31 0.03 9.02 23.61
C VAL A 31 -0.77 9.03 22.32
N ASP A 32 -1.01 10.21 21.78
CA ASP A 32 -1.56 10.38 20.44
C ASP A 32 -0.45 9.99 19.46
N PHE A 33 -0.21 8.68 19.33
CA PHE A 33 0.62 8.17 18.26
C PHE A 33 -0.09 8.59 16.99
N ASN A 34 0.49 9.56 16.27
CA ASN A 34 0.09 9.87 14.91
C ASN A 34 0.38 8.63 14.04
N LEU A 35 -0.51 7.65 14.10
CA LEU A 35 -0.51 6.42 13.31
C LEU A 35 -0.68 6.70 11.81
N ARG A 36 -0.75 7.97 11.39
CA ARG A 36 -0.73 8.42 10.00
C ARG A 36 0.34 7.70 9.17
N HIS A 37 1.57 7.55 9.69
CA HIS A 37 2.64 6.86 8.95
C HIS A 37 2.39 5.35 8.79
N LEU A 38 1.70 4.72 9.74
CA LEU A 38 1.35 3.31 9.65
C LEU A 38 0.18 3.09 8.69
N GLU A 39 -0.83 3.96 8.72
CA GLU A 39 -1.94 3.95 7.75
C GLU A 39 -1.43 4.20 6.32
N GLU A 40 -0.48 5.13 6.14
CA GLU A 40 0.20 5.35 4.87
C GLU A 40 0.97 4.11 4.42
N LEU A 41 1.74 3.48 5.31
CA LEU A 41 2.48 2.25 4.99
C LEU A 41 1.54 1.12 4.57
N ILE A 42 0.42 0.94 5.28
CA ILE A 42 -0.61 -0.06 4.95
C ILE A 42 -1.19 0.24 3.56
N GLY A 43 -1.54 1.50 3.29
CA GLY A 43 -2.07 1.91 1.98
C GLY A 43 -1.06 1.70 0.84
N GLU A 44 0.23 1.88 1.09
CA GLU A 44 1.28 1.59 0.12
C GLU A 44 1.48 0.09 -0.12
N MET A 45 1.40 -0.72 0.94
CA MET A 45 1.43 -2.18 0.85
C MET A 45 0.25 -2.75 0.06
N ASP A 46 -0.96 -2.26 0.29
CA ASP A 46 -2.15 -2.69 -0.47
C ASP A 46 -2.01 -2.40 -1.97
N LYS A 47 -1.52 -1.20 -2.32
CA LYS A 47 -1.27 -0.84 -3.72
C LYS A 47 -0.21 -1.74 -4.36
N ALA A 48 0.86 -2.06 -3.62
CA ALA A 48 1.89 -2.97 -4.09
C ALA A 48 1.35 -4.39 -4.31
N GLY A 49 0.55 -4.90 -3.38
CA GLY A 49 -0.11 -6.20 -3.47
C GLY A 49 -1.07 -6.31 -4.67
N ASN A 50 -1.86 -5.26 -4.91
CA ASN A 50 -2.74 -5.21 -6.08
C ASN A 50 -1.93 -5.21 -7.40
N ARG A 51 -0.87 -4.39 -7.47
CA ARG A 51 0.02 -4.36 -8.65
C ARG A 51 0.65 -5.72 -8.91
N LEU A 52 1.09 -6.42 -7.87
CA LEU A 52 1.65 -7.78 -7.99
C LEU A 52 0.61 -8.78 -8.50
N SER A 53 -0.59 -8.80 -7.90
CA SER A 53 -1.66 -9.72 -8.32
C SER A 53 -2.01 -9.56 -9.80
N VAL A 54 -2.17 -8.32 -10.28
CA VAL A 54 -2.48 -8.10 -11.70
C VAL A 54 -1.29 -8.46 -12.60
N SER A 55 -0.06 -8.19 -12.18
CA SER A 55 1.15 -8.57 -12.95
C SER A 55 1.25 -10.09 -13.12
N ILE A 56 0.97 -10.84 -12.06
CA ILE A 56 0.96 -12.32 -12.08
C ILE A 56 -0.18 -12.83 -12.97
N LEU A 57 -1.40 -12.28 -12.83
CA LEU A 57 -2.56 -12.64 -13.66
C LEU A 57 -2.25 -12.45 -15.15
N VAL A 58 -1.69 -11.30 -15.52
CA VAL A 58 -1.32 -11.02 -16.92
C VAL A 58 -0.25 -11.99 -17.41
N GLY A 59 0.79 -12.26 -16.60
CA GLY A 59 1.83 -13.25 -16.94
C GLY A 59 1.25 -14.66 -17.16
N ALA A 60 0.36 -15.11 -16.28
CA ALA A 60 -0.31 -16.39 -16.40
C ALA A 60 -1.19 -16.47 -17.66
N LEU A 61 -1.91 -15.39 -18.00
CA LEU A 61 -2.71 -15.31 -19.22
C LEU A 61 -1.83 -15.37 -20.48
N VAL A 62 -0.69 -14.69 -20.50
CA VAL A 62 0.26 -14.74 -21.62
C VAL A 62 0.81 -16.16 -21.80
N ILE A 63 1.28 -16.80 -20.72
CA ILE A 63 1.82 -18.16 -20.75
C ILE A 63 0.75 -19.17 -21.18
N GLY A 64 -0.44 -19.11 -20.59
CA GLY A 64 -1.56 -19.98 -20.94
C GLY A 64 -2.01 -19.82 -22.39
N SER A 65 -2.06 -18.59 -22.88
CA SER A 65 -2.40 -18.31 -24.29
C SER A 65 -1.33 -18.85 -25.24
N ALA A 66 -0.04 -18.71 -24.90
CA ALA A 66 1.07 -19.24 -25.68
C ALA A 66 1.06 -20.78 -25.72
N MET A 67 0.70 -21.46 -24.63
CA MET A 67 0.55 -22.92 -24.62
C MET A 67 -0.59 -23.37 -25.54
N ILE A 68 -1.73 -22.67 -25.55
CA ILE A 68 -2.86 -22.99 -26.43
C ILE A 68 -2.51 -22.70 -27.91
N PHE A 69 -1.67 -21.70 -28.17
CA PHE A 69 -1.24 -21.34 -29.51
C PHE A 69 -0.50 -22.49 -30.23
N SER A 70 0.32 -23.25 -29.52
CA SER A 70 1.01 -24.44 -30.04
C SER A 70 0.19 -25.74 -29.99
N SER A 71 -1.06 -25.70 -29.48
CA SER A 71 -1.87 -26.90 -29.37
C SER A 71 -2.38 -27.37 -30.75
N PRO A 72 -2.19 -28.64 -31.12
CA PRO A 72 -2.72 -29.18 -32.36
C PRO A 72 -4.26 -29.34 -32.35
N LYS A 73 -4.92 -29.15 -31.19
CA LYS A 73 -6.37 -29.38 -30.99
C LYS A 73 -7.13 -28.06 -30.78
N GLY A 74 -8.15 -27.80 -31.61
CA GLY A 74 -9.08 -26.65 -31.49
C GLY A 74 -9.46 -26.01 -32.84
N PRO A 75 -10.50 -25.17 -32.91
CA PRO A 75 -10.86 -24.44 -34.13
C PRO A 75 -9.73 -23.47 -34.51
N LYS A 76 -9.09 -23.74 -35.65
CA LYS A 76 -7.99 -22.93 -36.19
C LYS A 76 -8.57 -21.86 -37.10
N PHE A 77 -8.19 -20.61 -36.88
CA PHE A 77 -8.39 -19.53 -37.84
C PHE A 77 -7.02 -19.18 -38.43
N LEU A 78 -6.87 -19.19 -39.76
CA LEU A 78 -5.62 -18.85 -40.45
C LEU A 78 -4.38 -19.68 -40.00
N GLY A 79 -4.57 -20.91 -39.51
CA GLY A 79 -3.48 -21.78 -39.03
C GLY A 79 -3.09 -21.60 -37.57
N VAL A 80 -3.68 -20.62 -36.88
CA VAL A 80 -3.46 -20.32 -35.44
C VAL A 80 -4.73 -20.58 -34.62
N SER A 81 -4.55 -20.96 -33.35
CA SER A 81 -5.68 -21.21 -32.44
C SER A 81 -6.46 -19.92 -32.18
N SER A 82 -7.75 -19.86 -32.55
CA SER A 82 -8.58 -18.66 -32.36
C SER A 82 -8.73 -18.30 -30.88
N VAL A 83 -8.76 -19.31 -30.01
CA VAL A 83 -8.81 -19.16 -28.56
C VAL A 83 -7.52 -18.56 -28.00
N GLY A 84 -6.37 -19.00 -28.51
CA GLY A 84 -5.06 -18.45 -28.12
C GLY A 84 -4.91 -16.98 -28.54
N LEU A 85 -5.35 -16.63 -29.76
CA LEU A 85 -5.31 -15.25 -30.25
C LEU A 85 -6.22 -14.32 -29.43
N ALA A 86 -7.45 -14.76 -29.11
CA ALA A 86 -8.37 -14.01 -28.27
C ALA A 86 -7.80 -13.80 -26.86
N GLY A 87 -7.25 -14.87 -26.25
CA GLY A 87 -6.58 -14.80 -24.95
C GLY A 87 -5.39 -13.83 -24.94
N PHE A 88 -4.57 -13.86 -26.00
CA PHE A 88 -3.43 -12.97 -26.14
C PHE A 88 -3.84 -11.50 -26.29
N LEU A 89 -4.88 -11.20 -27.08
CA LEU A 89 -5.43 -9.85 -27.21
C LEU A 89 -5.98 -9.32 -25.88
N VAL A 90 -6.76 -10.14 -25.17
CA VAL A 90 -7.29 -9.78 -23.85
C VAL A 90 -6.16 -9.55 -22.84
N ALA A 91 -5.16 -10.43 -22.81
CA ALA A 91 -4.00 -10.28 -21.95
C ALA A 91 -3.21 -8.99 -22.25
N GLY A 92 -3.05 -8.65 -23.53
CA GLY A 92 -2.43 -7.41 -23.97
C GLY A 92 -3.18 -6.17 -23.50
N LEU A 93 -4.52 -6.14 -23.67
CA LEU A 93 -5.36 -5.04 -23.21
C LEU A 93 -5.29 -4.86 -21.68
N LEU A 94 -5.36 -5.97 -20.93
CA LEU A 94 -5.23 -5.95 -19.47
C LEU A 94 -3.83 -5.48 -19.02
N GLY A 95 -2.78 -5.92 -19.71
CA GLY A 95 -1.40 -5.50 -19.46
C GLY A 95 -1.19 -4.01 -19.71
N ILE A 96 -1.72 -3.47 -20.82
CA ILE A 96 -1.68 -2.04 -21.13
C ILE A 96 -2.45 -1.25 -20.07
N GLY A 97 -3.65 -1.71 -19.67
CA GLY A 97 -4.43 -1.09 -18.60
C GLY A 97 -3.68 -1.05 -17.27
N LEU A 98 -2.95 -2.11 -16.93
CA LEU A 98 -2.10 -2.17 -15.74
C LEU A 98 -0.96 -1.15 -15.83
N ILE A 99 -0.25 -1.07 -16.96
CA ILE A 99 0.83 -0.08 -17.17
C ILE A 99 0.29 1.35 -17.00
N ILE A 100 -0.84 1.66 -17.62
CA ILE A 100 -1.49 2.98 -17.51
C ILE A 100 -1.87 3.27 -16.05
N SER A 101 -2.42 2.28 -15.32
CA SER A 101 -2.77 2.43 -13.90
C SER A 101 -1.55 2.71 -13.03
N ILE A 102 -0.45 2.00 -13.25
CA ILE A 102 0.83 2.22 -12.55
C ILE A 102 1.37 3.63 -12.81
N LEU A 103 1.37 4.06 -14.07
CA LEU A 103 1.86 5.39 -14.47
C LEU A 103 0.96 6.52 -13.93
N ARG A 104 -0.36 6.33 -13.96
CA ARG A 104 -1.34 7.30 -13.47
C ARG A 104 -1.38 7.40 -11.95
N SER A 105 -0.97 6.35 -11.24
CA SER A 105 -0.87 6.35 -9.77
C SER A 105 0.25 7.26 -9.23
N GLY A 106 1.05 7.91 -10.08
CA GLY A 106 1.91 9.02 -9.67
C GLY A 106 2.97 8.67 -8.62
N ARG A 107 3.66 7.53 -8.79
CA ARG A 107 4.85 7.17 -8.00
C ARG A 107 6.08 6.95 -8.88
N LEU A 108 6.41 7.99 -9.64
CA LEU A 108 7.79 8.38 -9.92
C LEU A 108 7.97 9.82 -9.43
#